data_AF-A0A8C0AVK1-F1
#
_entry.id   AF-A0A8C0AVK1-F1
#
_cell.length_a   1.000
_cell.length_b   1.000
_cell.length_c   1.000
_cell.angle_alpha   90.00
_cell.angle_beta   90.00
_cell.angle_gamma   90.00
#
_symmetry.space_group_name_H-M   'P 1'
#
loop_
_entity.id
_entity.type
_entity.pdbx_description
1 polymer ?
#
loop_
_entity_poly.entity_id
_entity_poly.type
_entity_poly.pdbx_seq_one_letter_code
_entity_poly.pdbx_strand_id
1 'polypeptide(L)'
;MPSEKESRSRRREWDLSPSQWDWDCPATRRRLEELYFREQDYIGAGSEDVRNFWAFFERLRRFQSRRTESEPTPSCHSQAESPTIAHRLDLPRQYDPRYRINLSVLSADMEGAIRGRRGDSSIPQERLSEFRAALLHYLDFTQKQSFAKLAKLQRERAALPISQYRDQLLRAVAQNQVVVIAGDTGCGKSTQVPQFLLAAGYSHVACTQPRRIACISLAKRVGFESLHQYGNQVGYQIRFESTRSPATKIVFLTEGLLLRQVQREPTLPGYHVLIADEVHERHLHSDFLLGVLRRLLPARPDLKLVLMSATINIRLFSG
;
A
#
# COMPACT_ATOMS: atom_id res chain seq x y z
N MET A 1 -32.18 32.50 -29.65
CA MET A 1 -33.11 32.31 -28.51
C MET A 1 -34.01 31.11 -28.82
N PRO A 2 -33.58 29.87 -28.56
CA PRO A 2 -34.45 28.71 -28.69
C PRO A 2 -35.33 28.58 -27.43
N SER A 3 -36.58 28.16 -27.66
CA SER A 3 -37.73 28.37 -26.78
C SER A 3 -37.74 27.54 -25.49
N GLU A 4 -38.26 28.14 -24.42
CA GLU A 4 -38.51 27.54 -23.08
C GLU A 4 -39.41 26.29 -23.08
N LYS A 5 -39.95 25.86 -24.22
CA LYS A 5 -40.78 24.65 -24.31
C LYS A 5 -39.97 23.37 -24.51
N GLU A 6 -38.75 23.45 -25.00
CA GLU A 6 -37.93 22.27 -25.32
C GLU A 6 -37.07 21.80 -24.12
N SER A 7 -36.86 22.67 -23.14
CA SER A 7 -36.18 22.36 -21.87
C SER A 7 -37.10 21.71 -20.81
N ARG A 8 -38.42 21.72 -21.03
CA ARG A 8 -39.40 21.06 -20.13
C ARG A 8 -39.73 19.61 -20.51
N SER A 9 -39.48 19.17 -21.74
CA SER A 9 -39.79 17.79 -22.19
C SER A 9 -38.76 16.75 -21.74
N ARG A 10 -37.49 17.13 -21.55
CA ARG A 10 -36.43 16.21 -21.06
C ARG A 10 -36.48 15.91 -19.56
N ARG A 11 -37.34 16.60 -18.79
CA ARG A 11 -37.47 16.41 -17.33
C ARG A 11 -38.53 15.38 -16.92
N ARG A 12 -39.23 14.73 -17.85
CA ARG A 12 -40.41 13.88 -17.53
C ARG A 12 -40.23 12.37 -17.70
N GLU A 13 -39.02 11.87 -17.91
CA GLU A 13 -38.80 10.43 -18.20
C GLU A 13 -38.09 9.65 -17.08
N TRP A 14 -37.81 10.28 -15.94
CA TRP A 14 -36.91 9.70 -14.92
C TRP A 14 -37.45 9.74 -13.48
N ASP A 15 -38.76 9.90 -13.30
CA ASP A 15 -39.40 9.77 -11.99
C ASP A 15 -39.74 8.30 -11.73
N LEU A 16 -38.75 7.53 -11.26
CA LEU A 16 -39.00 6.21 -10.70
C LEU A 16 -39.87 6.38 -9.44
N SER A 17 -41.09 5.85 -9.51
CA SER A 17 -41.97 5.78 -8.35
C SER A 17 -41.34 4.89 -7.25
N PRO A 18 -41.52 5.18 -5.95
CA PRO A 18 -40.90 4.44 -4.84
C PRO A 18 -41.16 2.93 -4.84
N SER A 19 -42.18 2.46 -5.58
CA SER A 19 -42.59 1.07 -5.75
C SER A 19 -41.82 0.27 -6.82
N GLN A 20 -40.96 0.91 -7.62
CA GLN A 20 -40.16 0.28 -8.70
C GLN A 20 -38.64 0.46 -8.48
N TRP A 21 -38.17 0.40 -7.24
CA TRP A 21 -36.73 0.49 -6.98
C TRP A 21 -35.99 -0.79 -7.36
N ASP A 22 -35.13 -0.70 -8.37
CA ASP A 22 -34.25 -1.77 -8.82
C ASP A 22 -32.78 -1.36 -8.70
N TRP A 23 -32.02 -2.16 -7.95
CA TRP A 23 -30.58 -2.00 -7.74
C TRP A 23 -29.75 -2.42 -8.95
N ASP A 24 -30.31 -3.27 -9.82
CA ASP A 24 -29.66 -3.76 -11.02
C ASP A 24 -29.93 -2.87 -12.23
N CYS A 25 -30.83 -1.89 -12.09
CA CYS A 25 -31.08 -0.85 -13.07
C CYS A 25 -29.82 0.02 -13.27
N PRO A 26 -29.29 0.12 -14.52
CA PRO A 26 -28.11 0.94 -14.81
C PRO A 26 -28.27 2.42 -14.46
N ALA A 27 -29.48 2.98 -14.60
CA ALA A 27 -29.77 4.36 -14.25
C ALA A 27 -29.65 4.62 -12.74
N THR A 28 -30.15 3.68 -11.93
CA THR A 28 -30.05 3.73 -10.46
C THR A 28 -28.60 3.65 -10.00
N ARG A 29 -27.82 2.70 -10.55
CA ARG A 29 -26.39 2.55 -10.21
C ARG A 29 -25.63 3.82 -10.57
N ARG A 30 -25.75 4.33 -11.81
CA ARG A 30 -25.07 5.55 -12.24
C ARG A 30 -25.35 6.73 -11.31
N ARG A 31 -26.61 6.91 -10.87
CA ARG A 31 -26.99 8.00 -9.97
C ARG A 31 -26.36 7.87 -8.59
N LEU A 32 -26.25 6.65 -8.05
CA LEU A 32 -25.56 6.40 -6.79
C LEU A 32 -24.04 6.60 -6.93
N GLU A 33 -23.44 6.22 -8.05
CA GLU A 33 -22.02 6.47 -8.33
C GLU A 33 -21.73 7.98 -8.42
N GLU A 34 -22.58 8.77 -9.08
CA GLU A 34 -22.46 10.24 -9.13
C GLU A 34 -22.58 10.90 -7.74
N LEU A 35 -23.37 10.29 -6.85
CA LEU A 35 -23.57 10.76 -5.48
C LEU A 35 -22.44 10.35 -4.53
N TYR A 36 -21.84 9.16 -4.68
CA TYR A 36 -20.93 8.56 -3.69
C TYR A 36 -19.50 8.29 -4.17
N PHE A 37 -19.25 8.27 -5.48
CA PHE A 37 -17.95 7.95 -6.09
C PHE A 37 -17.50 9.07 -7.03
N ARG A 38 -17.33 10.28 -6.52
CA ARG A 38 -16.74 11.39 -7.30
C ARG A 38 -15.23 11.19 -7.45
N GLU A 39 -14.59 11.93 -8.35
CA GLU A 39 -13.14 11.83 -8.57
C GLU A 39 -12.30 12.08 -7.31
N GLN A 40 -12.81 12.84 -6.35
CA GLN A 40 -12.13 13.18 -5.09
C GLN A 40 -12.53 12.27 -3.91
N ASP A 41 -13.46 11.33 -4.12
CA ASP A 41 -13.89 10.39 -3.09
C ASP A 41 -12.89 9.22 -2.98
N TYR A 42 -12.88 8.55 -1.82
CA TYR A 42 -11.97 7.42 -1.56
C TYR A 42 -12.10 6.29 -2.60
N ILE A 43 -13.31 6.11 -3.12
CA ILE A 43 -13.57 5.28 -4.30
C ILE A 43 -13.81 6.25 -5.46
N GLY A 44 -12.80 6.42 -6.31
CA GLY A 44 -12.87 7.34 -7.44
C GLY A 44 -13.84 6.85 -8.53
N ALA A 45 -14.52 7.79 -9.19
CA ALA A 45 -15.39 7.51 -10.32
C ALA A 45 -14.69 6.64 -11.38
N GLY A 46 -15.34 5.57 -11.83
CA GLY A 46 -14.80 4.69 -12.88
C GLY A 46 -13.59 3.83 -12.49
N SER A 47 -13.16 3.85 -11.22
CA SER A 47 -12.08 3.00 -10.71
C SER A 47 -12.48 1.53 -10.64
N GLU A 48 -11.48 0.65 -10.52
CA GLU A 48 -11.71 -0.77 -10.21
C GLU A 48 -12.42 -0.96 -8.87
N ASP A 49 -12.22 -0.04 -7.93
CA ASP A 49 -12.84 -0.07 -6.61
C ASP A 49 -14.37 0.11 -6.66
N VAL A 50 -14.90 0.84 -7.65
CA VAL A 50 -16.36 0.92 -7.89
C VAL A 50 -16.91 -0.46 -8.29
N ARG A 51 -16.21 -1.17 -9.18
CA ARG A 51 -16.61 -2.53 -9.59
C ARG A 51 -16.54 -3.51 -8.42
N ASN A 52 -15.48 -3.42 -7.62
CA ASN A 52 -15.30 -4.24 -6.43
C ASN A 52 -16.38 -3.98 -5.38
N PHE A 53 -16.77 -2.71 -5.19
CA PHE A 53 -17.87 -2.32 -4.32
C PHE A 53 -19.20 -2.94 -4.77
N TRP A 54 -19.57 -2.84 -6.05
CA TRP A 54 -20.83 -3.42 -6.54
C TRP A 54 -20.86 -4.95 -6.41
N ALA A 55 -19.75 -5.62 -6.71
CA ALA A 55 -19.62 -7.06 -6.50
C ALA A 55 -19.77 -7.44 -5.02
N PHE A 56 -19.22 -6.63 -4.11
CA PHE A 56 -19.43 -6.76 -2.67
C PHE A 56 -20.90 -6.54 -2.27
N PHE A 57 -21.53 -5.49 -2.79
CA PHE A 57 -22.92 -5.12 -2.51
C PHE A 57 -23.88 -6.25 -2.88
N GLU A 58 -23.72 -6.85 -4.07
CA GLU A 58 -24.51 -7.99 -4.51
C GLU A 58 -24.34 -9.21 -3.60
N ARG A 59 -23.11 -9.50 -3.16
CA ARG A 59 -22.82 -10.60 -2.22
C ARG A 59 -23.43 -10.33 -0.84
N LEU A 60 -23.36 -9.09 -0.35
CA LEU A 60 -23.94 -8.69 0.93
C LEU A 60 -25.46 -8.87 0.91
N ARG A 61 -26.13 -8.46 -0.17
CA ARG A 61 -27.58 -8.66 -0.34
C ARG A 61 -27.98 -10.13 -0.37
N ARG A 62 -27.24 -10.97 -1.11
CA ARG A 62 -27.48 -12.44 -1.13
C ARG A 62 -27.27 -13.09 0.24
N PHE A 63 -26.34 -12.58 1.03
CA PHE A 63 -26.10 -13.06 2.39
C PHE A 63 -27.25 -12.65 3.33
N GLN A 64 -27.74 -11.41 3.22
CA GLN A 64 -28.87 -10.93 4.01
C GLN A 64 -30.15 -11.69 3.68
N SER A 65 -30.45 -11.91 2.39
CA SER A 65 -31.67 -12.61 1.96
C SER A 65 -31.74 -14.04 2.49
N ARG A 66 -30.60 -14.76 2.52
CA ARG A 66 -30.48 -16.13 3.08
C ARG A 66 -30.69 -16.21 4.59
N ARG A 67 -30.46 -15.12 5.34
CA ARG A 67 -30.65 -15.09 6.81
C ARG A 67 -32.05 -14.67 7.23
N THR A 68 -32.73 -13.83 6.45
CA THR A 68 -34.17 -13.55 6.65
C THR A 68 -35.05 -14.79 6.52
N GLU A 69 -34.58 -15.85 5.84
CA GLU A 69 -35.26 -17.14 5.75
C GLU A 69 -35.01 -18.07 6.96
N SER A 70 -34.10 -17.73 7.90
CA SER A 70 -33.60 -18.66 8.92
C SER A 70 -33.67 -18.21 10.40
N GLU A 71 -34.22 -17.03 10.75
CA GLU A 71 -34.43 -16.61 12.16
C GLU A 71 -35.86 -16.06 12.38
N PRO A 72 -36.64 -16.54 13.39
CA PRO A 72 -37.90 -15.91 13.79
C PRO A 72 -37.66 -14.68 14.68
N THR A 73 -38.48 -13.65 14.50
CA THR A 73 -38.40 -12.32 15.12
C THR A 73 -38.63 -12.32 16.64
N PRO A 74 -37.76 -11.70 17.47
CA PRO A 74 -38.10 -11.38 18.84
C PRO A 74 -38.77 -9.99 18.92
N SER A 75 -39.95 -9.96 19.55
CA SER A 75 -40.70 -8.74 19.90
C SER A 75 -39.98 -7.93 20.99
N CYS A 76 -39.83 -6.61 20.82
CA CYS A 76 -39.25 -5.74 21.84
C CYS A 76 -40.22 -4.63 22.25
N HIS A 77 -40.57 -4.62 23.54
CA HIS A 77 -41.25 -3.52 24.21
C HIS A 77 -40.29 -2.35 24.46
N SER A 78 -40.84 -1.15 24.31
CA SER A 78 -40.22 0.16 24.50
C SER A 78 -39.95 0.52 25.96
N GLN A 79 -38.79 1.11 26.27
CA GLN A 79 -38.68 2.23 27.23
C GLN A 79 -37.60 3.23 26.76
N ALA A 80 -37.83 4.51 27.07
CA ALA A 80 -37.14 5.67 26.52
C ALA A 80 -36.03 6.18 27.46
N GLU A 81 -34.84 6.46 26.91
CA GLU A 81 -33.76 7.20 27.59
C GLU A 81 -33.03 8.16 26.63
N SER A 82 -32.41 9.18 27.23
CA SER A 82 -31.89 10.46 26.71
C SER A 82 -30.94 10.39 25.49
N PRO A 83 -30.75 11.49 24.71
CA PRO A 83 -30.09 11.44 23.41
C PRO A 83 -28.57 11.33 23.57
N THR A 84 -28.07 10.10 23.57
CA THR A 84 -26.64 9.80 23.42
C THR A 84 -26.18 10.06 21.99
N ILE A 85 -24.87 10.22 21.77
CA ILE A 85 -24.24 10.49 20.45
C ILE A 85 -24.74 9.54 19.35
N ALA A 86 -25.15 8.31 19.69
CA ALA A 86 -25.80 7.36 18.79
C ALA A 86 -27.02 7.92 18.04
N HIS A 87 -27.83 8.77 18.70
CA HIS A 87 -28.99 9.44 18.10
C HIS A 87 -28.64 10.42 16.97
N ARG A 88 -27.43 11.01 17.00
CA ARG A 88 -26.94 11.87 15.93
C ARG A 88 -26.32 11.07 14.79
N LEU A 89 -25.97 9.80 15.04
CA LEU A 89 -25.21 8.99 14.10
C LEU A 89 -26.05 7.93 13.35
N ASP A 90 -27.35 7.82 13.63
CA ASP A 90 -28.24 6.78 13.09
C ASP A 90 -27.72 5.35 13.36
N LEU A 91 -26.97 5.20 14.45
CA LEU A 91 -26.40 3.92 14.87
C LEU A 91 -27.43 3.11 15.67
N PRO A 92 -27.51 1.78 15.48
CA PRO A 92 -28.42 0.92 16.22
C PRO A 92 -28.24 1.06 17.74
N ARG A 93 -29.37 1.11 18.48
CA ARG A 93 -29.39 1.31 19.94
C ARG A 93 -28.86 0.12 20.75
N GLN A 94 -28.83 -1.07 20.17
CA GLN A 94 -28.31 -2.28 20.80
C GLN A 94 -27.05 -2.73 20.07
N TYR A 95 -26.04 -3.10 20.84
CA TYR A 95 -24.87 -3.80 20.32
C TYR A 95 -25.33 -5.10 19.67
N ASP A 96 -25.24 -5.17 18.35
CA ASP A 96 -25.58 -6.36 17.60
C ASP A 96 -24.28 -7.06 17.17
N PRO A 97 -24.05 -8.33 17.57
CA PRO A 97 -22.91 -9.13 17.13
C PRO A 97 -22.75 -9.19 15.61
N ARG A 98 -23.82 -8.89 14.83
CA ARG A 98 -23.80 -8.72 13.37
C ARG A 98 -22.79 -7.67 12.89
N TYR A 99 -22.49 -6.63 13.69
CA TYR A 99 -21.67 -5.50 13.24
C TYR A 99 -20.19 -5.57 13.67
N ARG A 100 -19.84 -6.23 14.79
CA ARG A 100 -18.47 -6.26 15.33
C ARG A 100 -17.75 -4.89 15.27
N ILE A 101 -18.48 -3.79 15.39
CA ILE A 101 -17.89 -2.45 15.36
C ILE A 101 -17.50 -2.13 16.79
N ASN A 102 -16.26 -2.47 17.13
CA ASN A 102 -15.53 -1.70 18.12
C ASN A 102 -14.35 -1.06 17.40
N LEU A 103 -14.26 0.26 17.58
CA LEU A 103 -13.27 1.20 17.08
C LEU A 103 -13.53 1.80 15.69
N SER A 104 -14.11 2.99 15.71
CA SER A 104 -14.00 3.99 14.67
C SER A 104 -12.60 4.64 14.74
N VAL A 105 -11.83 4.55 13.66
CA VAL A 105 -11.05 5.70 13.20
C VAL A 105 -11.72 6.17 11.92
N LEU A 106 -12.92 6.69 12.07
CA LEU A 106 -13.51 7.59 11.10
C LEU A 106 -12.87 8.94 11.42
N SER A 107 -12.00 9.45 10.54
CA SER A 107 -11.65 10.87 10.64
C SER A 107 -12.96 11.67 10.56
N ALA A 108 -13.12 12.68 11.42
CA ALA A 108 -14.33 13.51 11.47
C ALA A 108 -14.71 14.08 10.08
N ASP A 109 -13.72 14.24 9.20
CA ASP A 109 -13.87 14.65 7.81
C ASP A 109 -14.67 13.65 6.95
N MET A 110 -14.51 12.35 7.20
CA MET A 110 -15.13 11.30 6.37
C MET A 110 -16.63 11.13 6.70
N GLU A 111 -17.00 11.19 7.98
CA GLU A 111 -18.41 11.24 8.36
C GLU A 111 -19.08 12.54 7.90
N GLY A 112 -18.38 13.68 7.98
CA GLY A 112 -18.86 14.97 7.45
C GLY A 112 -19.10 14.93 5.94
N ALA A 113 -18.18 14.31 5.18
CA ALA A 113 -18.28 14.18 3.73
C ALA A 113 -19.42 13.26 3.27
N ILE A 114 -19.77 12.22 4.04
CA ILE A 114 -20.88 11.30 3.71
C ILE A 114 -22.23 11.85 4.20
N ARG A 115 -22.28 12.53 5.36
CA ARG A 115 -23.50 13.09 5.97
C ARG A 115 -23.96 14.40 5.33
N GLY A 116 -23.03 15.23 4.86
CA GLY A 116 -23.33 16.53 4.23
C GLY A 116 -23.96 16.46 2.83
N ARG A 117 -24.10 15.26 2.25
CA ARG A 117 -24.69 15.06 0.92
C ARG A 117 -26.21 15.14 1.02
N ARG A 118 -26.79 16.30 0.66
CA ARG A 118 -28.25 16.48 0.51
C ARG A 118 -28.79 15.34 -0.35
N GLY A 119 -29.72 14.58 0.20
CA GLY A 119 -30.36 13.46 -0.50
C GLY A 119 -31.03 13.96 -1.77
N ASP A 120 -30.86 13.21 -2.86
CA ASP A 120 -31.64 13.41 -4.06
C ASP A 120 -33.09 13.00 -3.78
N SER A 121 -34.06 13.89 -4.04
CA SER A 121 -35.48 13.63 -3.78
C SER A 121 -36.04 12.47 -4.61
N SER A 122 -35.30 12.01 -5.62
CA SER A 122 -35.66 10.86 -6.46
C SER A 122 -35.29 9.50 -5.86
N ILE A 123 -34.51 9.45 -4.77
CA ILE A 123 -34.10 8.18 -4.16
C ILE A 123 -34.76 8.05 -2.78
N PRO A 124 -35.48 6.94 -2.51
CA PRO A 124 -36.04 6.69 -1.18
C PRO A 124 -34.97 6.73 -0.09
N GLN A 125 -35.24 7.44 1.01
CA GLN A 125 -34.29 7.62 2.11
C GLN A 125 -33.84 6.28 2.73
N GLU A 126 -34.74 5.29 2.79
CA GLU A 126 -34.44 3.93 3.23
C GLU A 126 -33.37 3.26 2.34
N ARG A 127 -33.49 3.39 1.01
CA ARG A 127 -32.51 2.85 0.06
C ARG A 127 -31.17 3.58 0.12
N LEU A 128 -31.19 4.90 0.32
CA LEU A 128 -29.95 5.64 0.59
C LEU A 128 -29.26 5.16 1.87
N SER A 129 -30.02 4.85 2.91
CA SER A 129 -29.47 4.33 4.16
C SER A 129 -28.87 2.93 3.99
N GLU A 130 -29.53 2.04 3.23
CA GLU A 130 -29.05 0.71 2.88
C GLU A 130 -27.74 0.78 2.08
N PHE A 131 -27.69 1.66 1.09
CA PHE A 131 -26.48 1.89 0.29
C PHE A 131 -25.33 2.44 1.13
N ARG A 132 -25.58 3.44 1.99
CA ARG A 132 -24.59 4.01 2.91
C ARG A 132 -24.02 2.95 3.85
N ALA A 133 -24.89 2.14 4.46
CA ALA A 133 -24.47 1.06 5.34
C ALA A 133 -23.57 0.05 4.60
N ALA A 134 -23.96 -0.35 3.38
CA ALA A 134 -23.14 -1.25 2.58
C ALA A 134 -21.80 -0.64 2.14
N LEU A 135 -21.77 0.66 1.84
CA LEU A 135 -20.53 1.39 1.55
C LEU A 135 -19.60 1.41 2.75
N LEU A 136 -20.11 1.71 3.94
CA LEU A 136 -19.33 1.66 5.17
C LEU A 136 -18.80 0.25 5.45
N HIS A 137 -19.60 -0.80 5.21
CA HIS A 137 -19.15 -2.18 5.33
C HIS A 137 -18.05 -2.55 4.34
N TYR A 138 -18.13 -2.06 3.10
CA TYR A 138 -17.09 -2.28 2.10
C TYR A 138 -15.79 -1.58 2.49
N LEU A 139 -15.87 -0.33 2.96
CA LEU A 139 -14.70 0.41 3.45
C LEU A 139 -14.05 -0.29 4.66
N ASP A 140 -14.85 -0.74 5.63
CA ASP A 140 -14.36 -1.53 6.76
C ASP A 140 -13.75 -2.86 6.33
N PHE A 141 -14.38 -3.59 5.40
CA PHE A 141 -13.86 -4.84 4.85
C PHE A 141 -12.50 -4.64 4.16
N THR A 142 -12.39 -3.65 3.28
CA THR A 142 -11.14 -3.34 2.57
C THR A 142 -10.04 -2.89 3.53
N GLN A 143 -10.39 -2.09 4.54
CA GLN A 143 -9.46 -1.64 5.58
C GLN A 143 -9.00 -2.82 6.46
N LYS A 144 -9.89 -3.71 6.89
CA LYS A 144 -9.52 -4.93 7.63
C LYS A 144 -8.61 -5.85 6.81
N GLN A 145 -8.90 -6.01 5.52
CA GLN A 145 -8.07 -6.80 4.62
C GLN A 145 -6.67 -6.21 4.47
N SER A 146 -6.56 -4.88 4.35
CA SER A 146 -5.26 -4.20 4.25
C SER A 146 -4.47 -4.30 5.55
N PHE A 147 -5.10 -4.12 6.71
CA PHE A 147 -4.48 -4.31 8.03
C PHE A 147 -4.04 -5.75 8.27
N ALA A 148 -4.84 -6.74 7.89
CA ALA A 148 -4.46 -8.14 8.01
C ALA A 148 -3.23 -8.45 7.15
N LYS A 149 -3.17 -7.92 5.92
CA LYS A 149 -2.01 -8.04 5.02
C LYS A 149 -0.77 -7.35 5.60
N LEU A 150 -0.91 -6.13 6.13
CA LEU A 150 0.13 -5.39 6.85
C LEU A 150 0.70 -6.22 8.01
N ALA A 151 -0.18 -6.69 8.90
CA ALA A 151 0.20 -7.47 10.07
C ALA A 151 0.86 -8.80 9.70
N LYS A 152 0.46 -9.42 8.58
CA LYS A 152 1.12 -10.62 8.05
C LYS A 152 2.54 -10.30 7.57
N LEU A 153 2.72 -9.25 6.77
CA LEU A 153 4.03 -8.86 6.26
C LEU A 153 4.99 -8.46 7.37
N GLN A 154 4.53 -7.71 8.37
CA GLN A 154 5.33 -7.36 9.54
C GLN A 154 5.78 -8.60 10.31
N ARG A 155 4.89 -9.58 10.50
CA ARG A 155 5.24 -10.87 11.14
C ARG A 155 6.27 -11.66 10.33
N GLU A 156 6.09 -11.78 9.02
CA GLU A 156 7.05 -12.46 8.15
C GLU A 156 8.44 -11.79 8.20
N ARG A 157 8.49 -10.46 8.19
CA ARG A 157 9.75 -9.71 8.30
C ARG A 157 10.41 -9.88 9.65
N ALA A 158 9.64 -9.78 10.73
CA ALA A 158 10.14 -9.97 12.09
C ALA A 158 10.70 -11.39 12.33
N ALA A 159 10.16 -12.39 11.62
CA ALA A 159 10.62 -13.77 11.68
C ALA A 159 11.92 -14.04 10.91
N LEU A 160 12.36 -13.12 10.03
CA LEU A 160 13.62 -13.29 9.29
C LEU A 160 14.81 -13.25 10.26
N PRO A 161 15.79 -14.19 10.17
CA PRO A 161 16.93 -14.23 11.07
C PRO A 161 17.73 -12.93 11.15
N ILE A 162 17.80 -12.14 10.08
CA ILE A 162 18.53 -10.86 10.07
C ILE A 162 17.90 -9.80 10.98
N SER A 163 16.60 -9.91 11.28
CA SER A 163 15.85 -8.89 12.03
C SER A 163 16.38 -8.70 13.46
N GLN A 164 16.85 -9.78 14.11
CA GLN A 164 17.46 -9.71 15.45
C GLN A 164 18.79 -8.92 15.46
N TYR A 165 19.45 -8.80 14.30
CA TYR A 165 20.75 -8.12 14.17
C TYR A 165 20.61 -6.68 13.67
N ARG A 166 19.39 -6.17 13.49
CA ARG A 166 19.12 -4.83 12.94
C ARG A 166 19.95 -3.74 13.62
N ASP A 167 19.89 -3.65 14.94
CA ASP A 167 20.55 -2.54 15.65
C ASP A 167 22.07 -2.70 15.67
N GLN A 168 22.58 -3.93 15.72
CA GLN A 168 24.01 -4.21 15.61
C GLN A 168 24.54 -3.82 14.23
N LEU A 169 23.81 -4.16 13.16
CA LEU A 169 24.14 -3.78 11.79
C LEU A 169 24.19 -2.26 11.63
N LEU A 170 23.17 -1.56 12.10
CA LEU A 170 23.10 -0.10 11.98
C LEU A 170 24.23 0.59 12.75
N ARG A 171 24.57 0.10 13.96
CA ARG A 171 25.74 0.57 14.70
C ARG A 171 27.04 0.35 13.92
N ALA A 172 27.23 -0.84 13.35
CA ALA A 172 28.42 -1.15 12.57
C ALA A 172 28.56 -0.22 11.35
N VAL A 173 27.47 0.03 10.61
CA VAL A 173 27.47 0.93 9.43
C VAL A 173 27.68 2.39 9.83
N ALA A 174 27.17 2.82 10.98
CA ALA A 174 27.44 4.16 11.49
C ALA A 174 28.94 4.35 11.80
N GLN A 175 29.54 3.39 12.51
CA GLN A 175 30.91 3.46 13.02
C GLN A 175 31.99 3.17 11.98
N ASN A 176 31.68 2.40 10.93
CA ASN A 176 32.66 1.96 9.94
C ASN A 176 32.28 2.45 8.55
N GLN A 177 33.28 2.74 7.71
CA GLN A 177 33.03 3.06 6.30
C GLN A 177 32.67 1.81 5.49
N VAL A 178 33.29 0.67 5.82
CA VAL A 178 33.08 -0.63 5.18
C VAL A 178 32.58 -1.64 6.21
N VAL A 179 31.49 -2.34 5.91
CA VAL A 179 30.93 -3.39 6.78
C VAL A 179 30.65 -4.64 5.96
N VAL A 180 31.07 -5.80 6.47
CA VAL A 180 30.73 -7.10 5.90
C VAL A 180 29.59 -7.73 6.70
N ILE A 181 28.54 -8.16 6.00
CA ILE A 181 27.40 -8.87 6.56
C ILE A 181 27.37 -10.26 5.93
N ALA A 182 27.55 -11.28 6.75
CA ALA A 182 27.47 -12.66 6.31
C ALA A 182 26.28 -13.37 6.97
N GLY A 183 25.61 -14.24 6.22
CA GLY A 183 24.55 -15.10 6.72
C GLY A 183 23.89 -15.84 5.57
N ASP A 184 23.27 -16.99 5.83
CA ASP A 184 22.81 -17.91 4.77
C ASP A 184 21.79 -17.29 3.80
N THR A 185 21.59 -17.91 2.65
CA THR A 185 20.49 -17.55 1.75
C THR A 185 19.15 -17.69 2.48
N GLY A 186 18.19 -16.79 2.18
CA GLY A 186 16.89 -16.78 2.86
C GLY A 186 16.88 -16.11 4.25
N CYS A 187 18.02 -15.73 4.84
CA CYS A 187 18.02 -15.04 6.14
C CYS A 187 17.50 -13.59 6.10
N GLY A 188 17.28 -13.03 4.90
CA GLY A 188 16.66 -11.71 4.70
C GLY A 188 17.61 -10.56 4.33
N LYS A 189 18.89 -10.82 4.04
CA LYS A 189 19.90 -9.77 3.70
C LYS A 189 19.41 -8.80 2.61
N SER A 190 19.18 -9.33 1.41
CA SER A 190 18.88 -8.56 0.21
C SER A 190 17.57 -7.76 0.30
N THR A 191 16.63 -8.19 1.14
CA THR A 191 15.34 -7.49 1.35
C THR A 191 15.40 -6.51 2.52
N GLN A 192 15.96 -6.90 3.67
CA GLN A 192 15.85 -6.11 4.89
C GLN A 192 16.98 -5.10 5.08
N VAL A 193 18.23 -5.39 4.69
CA VAL A 193 19.36 -4.46 4.91
C VAL A 193 19.13 -3.08 4.25
N PRO A 194 18.70 -2.99 2.98
CA PRO A 194 18.39 -1.69 2.38
C PRO A 194 17.28 -0.94 3.13
N GLN A 195 16.27 -1.66 3.62
CA GLN A 195 15.16 -1.06 4.38
C GLN A 195 15.60 -0.58 5.77
N PHE A 196 16.47 -1.32 6.45
CA PHE A 196 17.02 -0.91 7.75
C PHE A 196 17.83 0.38 7.62
N LEU A 197 18.67 0.46 6.58
CA LEU A 197 19.45 1.66 6.28
C LEU A 197 18.53 2.85 5.99
N LEU A 198 17.52 2.68 5.13
CA LEU A 198 16.55 3.74 4.85
C LEU A 198 15.83 4.21 6.12
N ALA A 199 15.37 3.27 6.95
CA ALA A 199 14.69 3.58 8.22
C ALA A 199 15.60 4.26 9.25
N ALA A 200 16.92 4.08 9.15
CA ALA A 200 17.91 4.75 10.00
C ALA A 200 18.30 6.15 9.49
N GLY A 201 17.67 6.63 8.41
CA GLY A 201 17.91 7.97 7.85
C GLY A 201 18.94 8.00 6.72
N TYR A 202 19.51 6.86 6.32
CA TYR A 202 20.31 6.80 5.10
C TYR A 202 19.40 7.01 3.88
N SER A 203 19.94 7.66 2.85
CA SER A 203 19.23 7.91 1.60
C SER A 203 20.13 7.55 0.42
N HIS A 204 19.54 7.38 -0.77
CA HIS A 204 20.29 7.07 -1.98
C HIS A 204 21.13 5.79 -1.84
N VAL A 205 20.49 4.74 -1.32
CA VAL A 205 21.04 3.39 -1.15
C VAL A 205 21.00 2.67 -2.50
N ALA A 206 22.16 2.23 -3.00
CA ALA A 206 22.25 1.41 -4.19
C ALA A 206 22.64 -0.02 -3.80
N CYS A 207 21.85 -1.01 -4.19
CA CYS A 207 22.13 -2.43 -3.95
C CYS A 207 22.43 -3.13 -5.27
N THR A 208 23.66 -3.59 -5.45
CA THR A 208 24.05 -4.29 -6.66
C THR A 208 23.64 -5.75 -6.60
N GLN A 209 23.27 -6.28 -7.76
CA GLN A 209 22.99 -7.70 -7.93
C GLN A 209 23.70 -8.23 -9.18
N PRO A 210 24.11 -9.50 -9.18
CA PRO A 210 24.77 -10.13 -10.32
C PRO A 210 23.81 -10.33 -11.49
N ARG A 211 22.52 -10.55 -11.18
CA ARG A 211 21.49 -10.93 -12.16
C ARG A 211 20.42 -9.84 -12.31
N ARG A 212 20.02 -9.57 -13.56
CA ARG A 212 18.94 -8.62 -13.89
C ARG A 212 17.61 -8.98 -13.22
N ILE A 213 17.23 -10.26 -13.26
CA ILE A 213 15.98 -10.75 -12.68
C ILE A 213 15.95 -10.53 -11.16
N ALA A 214 17.09 -10.70 -10.49
CA ALA A 214 17.21 -10.44 -9.05
C ALA A 214 16.96 -8.96 -8.72
N CYS A 215 17.51 -8.02 -9.50
CA CYS A 215 17.24 -6.58 -9.34
C CYS A 215 15.74 -6.27 -9.37
N ILE A 216 15.04 -6.76 -10.40
CA ILE A 216 13.61 -6.51 -10.61
C ILE A 216 12.80 -7.15 -9.49
N SER A 217 13.08 -8.41 -9.16
CA SER A 217 12.36 -9.16 -8.13
C SER A 217 12.52 -8.52 -6.75
N LEU A 218 13.74 -8.13 -6.39
CA LEU A 218 14.03 -7.47 -5.11
C LEU A 218 13.36 -6.10 -5.01
N ALA A 219 13.43 -5.27 -6.06
CA ALA A 219 12.74 -3.99 -6.07
C ALA A 219 11.22 -4.15 -5.86
N LYS A 220 10.60 -5.11 -6.57
CA LYS A 220 9.17 -5.42 -6.40
C LYS A 220 8.85 -5.94 -5.00
N ARG A 221 9.66 -6.86 -4.48
CA ARG A 221 9.48 -7.46 -3.15
C ARG A 221 9.62 -6.40 -2.05
N VAL A 222 10.66 -5.58 -2.10
CA VAL A 222 10.91 -4.53 -1.09
C VAL A 222 9.88 -3.41 -1.18
N GLY A 223 9.46 -3.03 -2.39
CA GLY A 223 8.34 -2.09 -2.58
C GLY A 223 7.04 -2.63 -1.98
N PHE A 224 6.75 -3.91 -2.18
CA PHE A 224 5.58 -4.59 -1.61
C PHE A 224 5.64 -4.69 -0.08
N GLU A 225 6.79 -5.06 0.49
CA GLU A 225 7.00 -5.15 1.94
C GLU A 225 6.91 -3.81 2.66
N SER A 226 7.19 -2.73 1.94
CA SER A 226 7.04 -1.36 2.43
C SER A 226 5.62 -0.84 2.26
N LEU A 227 4.74 -1.54 1.52
CA LEU A 227 3.37 -1.16 1.20
C LEU A 227 3.20 0.29 0.75
N HIS A 228 4.22 0.83 0.07
CA HIS A 228 4.29 2.25 -0.28
C HIS A 228 4.12 3.20 0.92
N GLN A 229 4.40 2.79 2.17
CA GLN A 229 4.62 3.72 3.30
C GLN A 229 5.64 4.80 2.92
N TYR A 230 6.55 4.44 2.03
CA TYR A 230 7.57 5.29 1.46
C TYR A 230 7.25 5.74 0.02
N GLY A 231 6.08 5.43 -0.56
CA GLY A 231 5.76 5.73 -1.97
C GLY A 231 6.67 5.01 -2.98
N ASN A 232 6.90 5.64 -4.15
CA ASN A 232 7.81 5.20 -5.22
C ASN A 232 9.32 5.30 -4.85
N GLN A 233 9.65 5.13 -3.57
CA GLN A 233 11.01 5.25 -3.05
C GLN A 233 11.90 4.03 -3.34
N VAL A 234 11.34 2.93 -3.85
CA VAL A 234 12.10 1.73 -4.24
C VAL A 234 12.01 1.55 -5.75
N GLY A 235 13.15 1.38 -6.40
CA GLY A 235 13.20 1.15 -7.84
C GLY A 235 14.33 0.19 -8.22
N TYR A 236 14.40 -0.13 -9.51
CA TYR A 236 15.56 -0.79 -10.07
C TYR A 236 16.07 -0.03 -11.29
N GLN A 237 17.34 -0.28 -11.63
CA GLN A 237 17.98 0.25 -12.82
C GLN A 237 18.88 -0.83 -13.41
N ILE A 238 18.55 -1.28 -14.62
CA ILE A 238 19.33 -2.27 -15.36
C ILE A 238 19.58 -1.76 -16.78
N ARG A 239 20.34 -2.52 -17.57
CA ARG A 239 20.59 -2.13 -18.96
C ARG A 239 19.27 -2.04 -19.73
N PHE A 240 19.01 -0.87 -20.32
CA PHE A 240 17.83 -0.53 -21.14
C PHE A 240 16.49 -0.42 -20.40
N GLU A 241 16.46 -0.54 -19.07
CA GLU A 241 15.21 -0.53 -18.30
C GLU A 241 15.43 0.08 -16.91
N SER A 242 14.54 0.96 -16.48
CA SER A 242 14.66 1.68 -15.21
C SER A 242 13.30 2.10 -14.68
N THR A 243 13.08 1.92 -13.38
CA THR A 243 11.96 2.53 -12.64
C THR A 243 12.41 3.60 -11.65
N ARG A 244 13.70 3.95 -11.66
CA ARG A 244 14.26 5.01 -10.83
C ARG A 244 13.61 6.36 -11.18
N SER A 245 13.17 7.07 -10.16
CA SER A 245 12.62 8.42 -10.22
C SER A 245 13.33 9.33 -9.20
N PRO A 246 13.09 10.66 -9.19
CA PRO A 246 13.60 11.55 -8.15
C PRO A 246 13.16 11.15 -6.73
N ALA A 247 12.02 10.46 -6.60
CA ALA A 247 11.56 9.93 -5.33
C ALA A 247 12.35 8.70 -4.86
N THR A 248 13.06 7.98 -5.75
CA THR A 248 13.73 6.73 -5.41
C THR A 248 14.88 6.95 -4.41
N LYS A 249 14.79 6.28 -3.26
CA LYS A 249 15.79 6.26 -2.17
C LYS A 249 16.55 4.94 -2.09
N ILE A 250 15.94 3.84 -2.52
CA ILE A 250 16.60 2.52 -2.67
C ILE A 250 16.54 2.14 -4.15
N VAL A 251 17.69 1.87 -4.75
CA VAL A 251 17.77 1.38 -6.13
C VAL A 251 18.50 0.05 -6.18
N PHE A 252 17.88 -0.95 -6.79
CA PHE A 252 18.53 -2.21 -7.12
C PHE A 252 19.10 -2.13 -8.55
N LEU A 253 20.37 -2.44 -8.74
CA LEU A 253 21.00 -2.31 -10.05
C LEU A 253 21.99 -3.44 -10.33
N THR A 254 22.25 -3.71 -11.60
CA THR A 254 23.29 -4.66 -11.95
C THR A 254 24.68 -4.05 -11.74
N GLU A 255 25.64 -4.86 -11.32
CA GLU A 255 27.04 -4.43 -11.15
C GLU A 255 27.63 -3.79 -12.40
N GLY A 256 27.39 -4.40 -13.58
CA GLY A 256 27.85 -3.84 -14.85
C GLY A 256 27.27 -2.46 -15.16
N LEU A 257 26.08 -2.13 -14.64
CA LEU A 257 25.53 -0.79 -14.77
C LEU A 257 26.23 0.20 -13.83
N LEU A 258 26.49 -0.20 -12.58
CA LEU A 258 27.22 0.64 -11.63
C LEU A 258 28.65 0.91 -12.12
N LEU A 259 29.35 -0.10 -12.62
CA LEU A 259 30.67 0.06 -13.25
C LEU A 259 30.65 1.09 -14.39
N ARG A 260 29.63 1.04 -15.25
CA ARG A 260 29.43 2.04 -16.32
C ARG A 260 29.13 3.43 -15.76
N GLN A 261 28.44 3.54 -14.63
CA GLN A 261 28.21 4.82 -13.95
C GLN A 261 29.53 5.38 -13.40
N VAL A 262 30.37 4.56 -12.77
CA VAL A 262 31.69 5.00 -12.28
C VAL A 262 32.58 5.52 -13.41
N GLN A 263 32.54 4.89 -14.59
CA GLN A 263 33.29 5.38 -15.76
C GLN A 263 32.88 6.80 -16.19
N ARG A 264 31.62 7.19 -15.95
CA ARG A 264 31.09 8.51 -16.30
C ARG A 264 31.27 9.51 -15.16
N GLU A 265 30.98 9.07 -13.94
CA GLU A 265 31.03 9.86 -12.71
C GLU A 265 31.86 9.10 -11.68
N PRO A 266 33.20 9.28 -11.67
CA PRO A 266 34.10 8.48 -10.83
C PRO A 266 33.80 8.58 -9.34
N THR A 267 33.27 9.71 -8.88
CA THR A 267 32.95 9.92 -7.47
C THR A 267 31.62 9.32 -7.06
N LEU A 268 30.71 8.96 -7.97
CA LEU A 268 29.35 8.50 -7.68
C LEU A 268 28.58 9.40 -6.69
N PRO A 269 28.38 10.70 -6.98
CA PRO A 269 27.77 11.65 -6.05
C PRO A 269 26.31 11.31 -5.70
N GLY A 270 25.62 10.59 -6.59
CA GLY A 270 24.21 10.20 -6.40
C GLY A 270 23.96 9.04 -5.44
N TYR A 271 24.97 8.55 -4.72
CA TYR A 271 24.87 7.47 -3.73
C TYR A 271 25.58 7.83 -2.42
N HIS A 272 24.93 7.51 -1.30
CA HIS A 272 25.53 7.63 0.04
C HIS A 272 25.87 6.26 0.66
N VAL A 273 25.14 5.21 0.24
CA VAL A 273 25.41 3.84 0.65
C VAL A 273 25.40 2.94 -0.57
N LEU A 274 26.48 2.20 -0.77
CA LEU A 274 26.55 1.12 -1.74
C LEU A 274 26.51 -0.21 -1.01
N ILE A 275 25.67 -1.11 -1.48
CA ILE A 275 25.57 -2.48 -1.03
C ILE A 275 26.02 -3.36 -2.18
N ALA A 276 27.14 -4.05 -2.03
CA ALA A 276 27.53 -5.13 -2.93
C ALA A 276 26.94 -6.43 -2.38
N ASP A 277 25.86 -6.91 -2.98
CA ASP A 277 25.24 -8.17 -2.59
C ASP A 277 25.85 -9.36 -3.36
N GLU A 278 25.63 -10.56 -2.84
CA GLU A 278 26.07 -11.81 -3.46
C GLU A 278 27.58 -11.85 -3.76
N VAL A 279 28.42 -11.19 -2.93
CA VAL A 279 29.89 -11.13 -3.16
C VAL A 279 30.58 -12.50 -3.10
N HIS A 280 29.84 -13.53 -2.68
CA HIS A 280 30.28 -14.92 -2.68
C HIS A 280 30.20 -15.58 -4.07
N GLU A 281 29.41 -15.05 -5.02
CA GLU A 281 29.29 -15.61 -6.37
C GLU A 281 30.53 -15.33 -7.26
N ARG A 282 31.63 -14.82 -6.67
CA ARG A 282 32.97 -14.60 -7.26
C ARG A 282 33.01 -14.65 -8.79
N HIS A 283 32.58 -13.55 -9.38
CA HIS A 283 32.59 -13.36 -10.82
C HIS A 283 33.22 -12.03 -11.19
N LEU A 284 33.63 -11.93 -12.45
CA LEU A 284 34.43 -10.85 -13.01
C LEU A 284 33.90 -9.45 -12.63
N HIS A 285 32.59 -9.21 -12.79
CA HIS A 285 32.00 -7.90 -12.53
C HIS A 285 32.08 -7.49 -11.06
N SER A 286 31.76 -8.38 -10.11
CA SER A 286 31.93 -8.12 -8.67
C SER A 286 33.39 -7.84 -8.32
N ASP A 287 34.35 -8.64 -8.79
CA ASP A 287 35.76 -8.43 -8.45
C ASP A 287 36.27 -7.07 -8.97
N PHE A 288 35.92 -6.71 -10.21
CA PHE A 288 36.22 -5.38 -10.74
C PHE A 288 35.54 -4.27 -9.95
N LEU A 289 34.27 -4.44 -9.59
CA LEU A 289 33.53 -3.46 -8.81
C LEU A 289 34.20 -3.24 -7.44
N LEU A 290 34.55 -4.30 -6.72
CA LEU A 290 35.27 -4.21 -5.44
C LEU A 290 36.63 -3.52 -5.60
N GLY A 291 37.38 -3.83 -6.66
CA GLY A 291 38.65 -3.17 -6.96
C GLY A 291 38.49 -1.65 -7.22
N VAL A 292 37.44 -1.27 -7.95
CA VAL A 292 37.09 0.13 -8.21
C VAL A 292 36.65 0.83 -6.92
N LEU A 293 35.78 0.21 -6.12
CA LEU A 293 35.29 0.76 -4.86
C LEU A 293 36.42 0.93 -3.83
N ARG A 294 37.36 -0.01 -3.75
CA ARG A 294 38.57 0.11 -2.90
C ARG A 294 39.36 1.38 -3.20
N ARG A 295 39.40 1.82 -4.46
CA ARG A 295 40.05 3.07 -4.87
C ARG A 295 39.19 4.31 -4.65
N LEU A 296 37.87 4.18 -4.73
CA LEU A 296 36.92 5.28 -4.52
C LEU A 296 36.80 5.67 -3.04
N LEU A 297 36.75 4.70 -2.12
CA LEU A 297 36.46 4.94 -0.71
C LEU A 297 37.38 5.97 -0.03
N PRO A 298 38.72 6.00 -0.27
CA PRO A 298 39.59 7.04 0.28
C PRO A 298 39.23 8.46 -0.21
N ALA A 299 38.68 8.61 -1.42
CA ALA A 299 38.28 9.90 -1.98
C ALA A 299 36.86 10.32 -1.58
N ARG A 300 36.04 9.39 -1.06
CA ARG A 300 34.66 9.59 -0.60
C ARG A 300 34.48 9.05 0.83
N PRO A 301 35.05 9.70 1.86
CA PRO A 301 34.92 9.25 3.26
C PRO A 301 33.47 9.24 3.76
N ASP A 302 32.59 10.00 3.11
CA ASP A 302 31.15 10.04 3.35
C ASP A 302 30.39 8.83 2.81
N LEU A 303 30.95 8.12 1.82
CA LEU A 303 30.34 6.95 1.19
C LEU A 303 30.50 5.72 2.08
N LYS A 304 29.38 5.07 2.41
CA LYS A 304 29.35 3.78 3.12
C LYS A 304 29.30 2.62 2.14
N LEU A 305 30.06 1.55 2.42
CA LEU A 305 30.05 0.30 1.67
C LEU A 305 29.62 -0.86 2.57
N VAL A 306 28.61 -1.60 2.13
CA VAL A 306 28.15 -2.84 2.77
C VAL A 306 28.39 -3.99 1.82
N LEU A 307 29.13 -5.01 2.26
CA LEU A 307 29.36 -6.24 1.50
C LEU A 307 28.47 -7.34 2.09
N MET A 308 27.58 -7.92 1.29
CA MET A 308 26.68 -8.99 1.74
C MET A 308 27.06 -10.33 1.10
N SER A 309 27.27 -11.35 1.93
CA SER A 309 27.70 -12.69 1.51
C SER A 309 26.79 -13.77 2.11
N ALA A 310 26.51 -14.83 1.36
CA ALA A 310 25.86 -16.03 1.90
C ALA A 310 26.83 -16.89 2.71
N THR A 311 28.14 -16.79 2.47
CA THR A 311 29.15 -17.69 3.07
C THR A 311 30.19 -16.92 3.87
N ILE A 312 30.54 -17.46 5.04
CA ILE A 312 31.45 -16.89 6.06
C ILE A 312 32.94 -17.06 5.71
N ASN A 313 33.34 -16.99 4.43
CA ASN A 313 34.78 -16.92 4.14
C ASN A 313 35.31 -15.47 4.35
N ILE A 314 35.07 -14.93 5.54
CA ILE A 314 35.41 -13.56 5.99
C ILE A 314 36.93 -13.33 5.85
N ARG A 315 37.74 -14.39 6.00
CA ARG A 315 39.20 -14.32 5.86
C ARG A 315 39.67 -13.88 4.48
N LEU A 316 38.84 -14.04 3.43
CA LEU A 316 39.20 -13.62 2.08
C LEU A 316 38.94 -12.13 1.81
N PHE A 317 38.24 -11.42 2.71
CA PHE A 317 37.80 -10.04 2.49
C PHE A 317 38.35 -9.03 3.52
N SER A 318 39.17 -9.48 4.49
CA SER A 318 39.70 -8.65 5.58
C SER A 318 41.10 -8.06 5.31
N GLY A 319 41.54 -7.91 4.05
CA GLY A 319 42.88 -7.42 3.66
C GLY A 319 42.90 -6.40 2.52
#